data_AF-A0A1F5YIM6-F1
#
_entry.id   AF-A0A1F5YIM6-F1
#
_cell.length_a   1.000
_cell.length_b   1.000
_cell.length_c   1.000
_cell.angle_alpha   90.00
_cell.angle_beta   90.00
_cell.angle_gamma   90.00
#
_symmetry.space_group_name_H-M   'P 1'
#
loop_
_entity.id
_entity.type
_entity.pdbx_description
1 polymer ?
#
loop_
_entity_poly.entity_id
_entity_poly.type
_entity_poly.pdbx_seq_one_letter_code
_entity_poly.pdbx_strand_id
1 'polypeptide(L)'
;MILFLVFFPLSFFFGSLYTESVFFFFCLSSFYAARKKNWRIASIFACLASATRLTGIFLLPALLWEQYKDQLIAQSLELKNKAKNSNFNANFKSSFQLLHCYIVTLLHSPIIYISPLGLIFYMIYLQLQFGDFLYFWHAQPIFGAERSGTAIILLPQVIWRYLKIFASVSIYTEAFWIPVIEFISSLGAIYLLILSHMKKVRLSYLIFSWLTVIVPTLTGTFSSMPRYIILAFPIYIVLGLLDNKIVRYLLLITCYLLLIALTILFTRGHWVS
;
A
#
# COMPACT_ATOMS: atom_id res chain seq x y z
N MET A 1 -8.97 8.08 -13.19
CA MET A 1 -7.86 7.28 -12.65
C MET A 1 -6.55 7.63 -13.33
N ILE A 2 -6.36 7.30 -14.61
CA ILE A 2 -5.06 7.46 -15.31
C ILE A 2 -4.55 8.90 -15.26
N LEU A 3 -5.39 9.90 -15.54
CA LEU A 3 -4.99 11.32 -15.46
C LEU A 3 -4.48 11.72 -14.07
N PHE A 4 -5.12 11.24 -12.99
CA PHE A 4 -4.66 11.50 -11.63
C PHE A 4 -3.38 10.76 -11.29
N LEU A 5 -3.13 9.61 -11.89
CA LEU A 5 -1.88 8.87 -11.72
C LEU A 5 -0.71 9.55 -12.44
N VAL A 6 -0.96 10.12 -13.63
CA VAL A 6 0.08 10.80 -14.42
C VAL A 6 0.38 12.19 -13.86
N PHE A 7 -0.66 12.95 -13.49
CA PHE A 7 -0.51 14.33 -13.01
C PHE A 7 -0.41 14.45 -11.50
N PHE A 8 -0.32 13.34 -10.74
CA PHE A 8 -0.16 13.43 -9.29
C PHE A 8 1.10 14.25 -8.96
N PRO A 9 1.10 15.08 -7.89
CA PRO A 9 2.23 15.95 -7.56
C PRO A 9 3.61 15.27 -7.51
N LEU A 10 3.64 13.98 -7.20
CA LEU A 10 4.86 13.19 -6.98
C LEU A 10 5.07 12.12 -8.05
N SER A 11 4.34 12.17 -9.16
CA SER A 11 4.49 11.20 -10.26
C SER A 11 5.87 11.23 -10.90
N PHE A 12 6.65 12.30 -10.73
CA PHE A 12 8.04 12.34 -11.18
C PHE A 12 8.91 11.25 -10.52
N PHE A 13 8.54 10.73 -9.33
CA PHE A 13 9.22 9.59 -8.71
C PHE A 13 9.12 8.29 -9.54
N PHE A 14 8.13 8.18 -10.43
CA PHE A 14 8.07 7.06 -11.38
C PHE A 14 9.08 7.21 -12.53
N GLY A 15 9.52 8.44 -12.84
CA GLY A 15 10.47 8.74 -13.90
C GLY A 15 11.92 8.97 -13.43
N SER A 16 12.14 9.14 -12.12
CA SER A 16 13.48 9.24 -11.55
C SER A 16 14.09 7.85 -11.28
N LEU A 17 15.41 7.82 -11.05
CA LEU A 17 16.20 6.60 -10.84
C LEU A 17 15.93 5.96 -9.45
N TYR A 18 14.66 5.65 -9.16
CA TYR A 18 14.24 4.93 -7.97
C TYR A 18 13.37 3.71 -8.31
N THR A 19 13.06 2.93 -7.28
CA THR A 19 12.34 1.65 -7.34
C THR A 19 10.84 1.75 -7.61
N GLU A 20 10.25 2.94 -7.51
CA GLU A 20 8.81 3.17 -7.42
C GLU A 20 8.06 2.65 -8.66
N SER A 21 8.60 2.86 -9.86
CA SER A 21 8.00 2.39 -11.11
C SER A 21 7.99 0.88 -11.23
N VAL A 22 9.13 0.24 -10.98
CA VAL A 22 9.29 -1.23 -11.03
C VAL A 22 8.44 -1.90 -9.95
N PHE A 23 8.46 -1.37 -8.72
CA PHE A 23 7.63 -1.86 -7.63
C PHE A 23 6.14 -1.77 -7.97
N PHE A 24 5.70 -0.61 -8.48
CA PHE A 24 4.30 -0.39 -8.82
C PHE A 24 3.84 -1.30 -9.97
N PHE A 25 4.70 -1.53 -10.97
CA PHE A 25 4.47 -2.51 -12.03
C PHE A 25 4.24 -3.93 -11.46
N PHE A 26 5.08 -4.38 -10.53
CA PHE A 26 4.91 -5.70 -9.90
C PHE A 26 3.63 -5.77 -9.07
N CYS A 27 3.29 -4.74 -8.30
CA CYS A 27 2.02 -4.68 -7.56
C CYS A 27 0.80 -4.78 -8.49
N LEU A 28 0.75 -3.99 -9.55
CA LEU A 28 -0.36 -4.02 -10.50
C LEU A 28 -0.44 -5.35 -11.25
N SER A 29 0.70 -5.91 -11.66
CA SER A 29 0.78 -7.21 -12.33
C SER A 29 0.33 -8.34 -11.41
N SER A 30 0.68 -8.27 -10.13
CA SER A 30 0.24 -9.22 -9.10
C SER A 30 -1.28 -9.19 -8.94
N PHE A 31 -1.87 -8.01 -8.75
CA PHE A 31 -3.33 -7.87 -8.68
C PHE A 31 -4.02 -8.27 -9.99
N TYR A 32 -3.46 -7.95 -11.14
CA TYR A 32 -4.01 -8.33 -12.44
C TYR A 32 -4.06 -9.86 -12.61
N ALA A 33 -2.96 -10.56 -12.28
CA ALA A 33 -2.90 -12.02 -12.31
C ALA A 33 -3.89 -12.66 -11.31
N ALA A 34 -4.01 -12.08 -10.11
CA ALA A 34 -5.01 -12.50 -9.12
C ALA A 34 -6.44 -12.35 -9.64
N ARG A 35 -6.74 -11.25 -10.37
CA ARG A 35 -8.04 -11.05 -11.03
C ARG A 35 -8.32 -12.07 -12.14
N LYS A 36 -7.28 -12.62 -12.75
CA LYS A 36 -7.37 -13.73 -13.71
C LYS A 36 -7.34 -15.11 -13.02
N LYS A 37 -7.39 -15.16 -11.69
CA LYS A 37 -7.29 -16.38 -10.85
C LYS A 37 -5.99 -17.16 -11.05
N ASN A 38 -4.96 -16.52 -11.62
CA ASN A 38 -3.64 -17.13 -11.74
C ASN A 38 -2.80 -16.81 -10.50
N TRP A 39 -3.06 -17.56 -9.43
CA TRP A 39 -2.43 -17.35 -8.12
C TRP A 39 -0.91 -17.56 -8.16
N ARG A 40 -0.39 -18.44 -9.02
CA ARG A 40 1.06 -18.67 -9.16
C ARG A 40 1.76 -17.42 -9.68
N ILE A 41 1.29 -16.87 -10.81
CA ILE A 41 1.86 -15.64 -11.38
C ILE A 41 1.67 -14.46 -10.43
N ALA A 42 0.51 -14.35 -9.77
CA ALA A 42 0.28 -13.30 -8.77
C ALA A 42 1.30 -13.35 -7.63
N SER A 43 1.64 -14.55 -7.16
CA SER A 43 2.60 -14.76 -6.08
C SER A 43 4.05 -14.48 -6.52
N ILE A 44 4.42 -14.81 -7.76
CA ILE A 44 5.73 -14.47 -8.33
C ILE A 44 5.91 -12.96 -8.37
N PHE A 45 4.92 -12.22 -8.88
CA PHE A 45 5.00 -10.75 -8.87
C PHE A 45 4.98 -10.16 -7.45
N ALA A 46 4.28 -10.79 -6.50
CA ALA A 46 4.33 -10.38 -5.10
C ALA A 46 5.73 -10.60 -4.48
N CYS A 47 6.39 -11.71 -4.81
CA CYS A 47 7.78 -11.98 -4.45
C CYS A 47 8.73 -10.92 -5.02
N LEU A 48 8.59 -10.57 -6.30
CA LEU A 48 9.42 -9.53 -6.92
C LEU A 48 9.15 -8.14 -6.30
N ALA A 49 7.89 -7.83 -5.99
CA ALA A 49 7.53 -6.60 -5.28
C ALA A 49 8.17 -6.54 -3.89
N SER A 50 8.12 -7.63 -3.10
CA SER A 50 8.73 -7.66 -1.77
C SER A 50 10.27 -7.64 -1.80
N ALA A 51 10.88 -8.13 -2.89
CA ALA A 51 12.32 -8.03 -3.11
C ALA A 51 12.79 -6.60 -3.46
N THR A 52 11.94 -5.81 -4.14
CA THR A 52 12.27 -4.41 -4.49
C THR A 52 12.03 -3.44 -3.34
N ARG A 53 10.96 -3.64 -2.55
CA ARG A 53 10.66 -2.83 -1.36
C ARG A 53 9.98 -3.68 -0.29
N LEU A 54 10.31 -3.40 0.98
CA LEU A 54 9.71 -4.07 2.15
C LEU A 54 8.17 -4.03 2.14
N THR A 55 7.57 -2.92 1.68
CA THR A 55 6.12 -2.77 1.59
C THR A 55 5.44 -3.74 0.61
N GLY A 56 6.20 -4.40 -0.26
CA GLY A 56 5.69 -5.44 -1.16
C GLY A 56 5.13 -6.65 -0.42
N ILE A 57 5.58 -6.90 0.81
CA ILE A 57 5.03 -7.97 1.66
C ILE A 57 3.54 -7.77 1.93
N PHE A 58 3.02 -6.54 1.87
CA PHE A 58 1.61 -6.26 2.09
C PHE A 58 0.69 -6.78 0.97
N LEU A 59 1.26 -7.23 -0.17
CA LEU A 59 0.50 -7.99 -1.15
C LEU A 59 0.06 -9.35 -0.59
N LEU A 60 0.80 -9.96 0.34
CA LEU A 60 0.43 -11.24 0.95
C LEU A 60 -0.98 -11.21 1.57
N PRO A 61 -1.29 -10.38 2.58
CA PRO A 61 -2.65 -10.35 3.15
C PRO A 61 -3.70 -9.88 2.15
N ALA A 62 -3.35 -9.00 1.21
CA ALA A 62 -4.27 -8.53 0.17
C ALA A 62 -4.69 -9.64 -0.81
N LEU A 63 -3.74 -10.48 -1.24
CA LEU A 63 -3.96 -11.61 -2.14
C LEU A 63 -4.65 -12.78 -1.45
N LEU A 64 -4.33 -13.05 -0.17
CA LEU A 64 -5.05 -14.07 0.60
C LEU A 64 -6.52 -13.71 0.77
N TRP A 65 -6.82 -12.43 1.03
CA TRP A 65 -8.20 -11.94 1.07
C TRP A 65 -8.91 -12.09 -0.28
N GLU A 66 -8.23 -11.75 -1.37
CA GLU A 66 -8.75 -11.91 -2.73
C GLU A 66 -9.13 -13.36 -3.04
N GLN A 67 -8.24 -14.30 -2.70
CA GLN A 67 -8.45 -15.73 -2.89
C GLN A 67 -9.60 -16.25 -2.03
N TYR A 68 -9.65 -15.83 -0.76
CA TYR A 68 -10.73 -16.20 0.16
C TYR A 68 -12.10 -15.75 -0.36
N LYS A 69 -12.19 -14.49 -0.82
CA LYS A 69 -13.44 -13.95 -1.37
C LYS A 69 -13.92 -14.74 -2.58
N ASP A 70 -13.03 -15.09 -3.50
CA ASP A 70 -13.37 -15.87 -4.69
C ASP A 70 -13.88 -17.28 -4.32
N GLN A 71 -13.31 -17.91 -3.29
CA GLN A 71 -13.77 -19.20 -2.77
C GLN A 71 -15.15 -19.11 -2.12
N LEU A 72 -15.38 -18.11 -1.26
CA LEU A 72 -16.69 -17.88 -0.64
C LEU A 72 -17.79 -17.70 -1.68
N ILE A 73 -17.50 -16.95 -2.75
CA ILE A 73 -18.46 -16.74 -3.85
C ILE A 73 -18.75 -18.06 -4.56
N ALA A 74 -17.73 -18.82 -4.96
CA ALA A 74 -17.90 -20.11 -5.64
C ALA A 74 -18.75 -21.08 -4.81
N GLN A 75 -18.46 -21.15 -3.51
CA GLN A 75 -19.18 -22.01 -2.59
C GLN A 75 -20.62 -21.56 -2.33
N SER A 76 -20.87 -20.26 -2.23
CA SER A 76 -22.24 -19.73 -2.10
C SER A 76 -23.11 -20.07 -3.31
N LEU A 77 -22.52 -20.13 -4.51
CA LEU A 77 -23.20 -20.52 -5.74
C LEU A 77 -23.50 -22.03 -5.76
N GLU A 78 -22.55 -22.86 -5.34
CA GLU A 78 -22.76 -24.31 -5.22
C GLU A 78 -23.88 -24.65 -4.21
N LEU A 79 -23.89 -23.98 -3.06
CA LEU A 79 -24.93 -24.15 -2.03
C LEU A 79 -26.31 -23.75 -2.54
N LYS A 80 -26.41 -22.61 -3.25
CA LYS A 80 -27.67 -22.18 -3.88
C LYS A 80 -28.16 -23.18 -4.92
N ASN A 81 -27.28 -23.76 -5.73
CA ASN A 81 -27.63 -24.78 -6.71
C ASN A 81 -28.13 -26.07 -6.05
N LYS A 82 -27.48 -26.52 -4.96
CA LYS A 82 -27.91 -27.71 -4.20
C LYS A 82 -29.25 -27.51 -3.49
N ALA A 83 -29.48 -26.33 -2.90
CA ALA A 83 -30.73 -25.97 -2.25
C ALA A 83 -31.90 -25.84 -3.24
N LYS A 84 -31.62 -25.48 -4.51
CA LYS A 84 -32.63 -25.47 -5.57
C LYS A 84 -33.03 -26.88 -6.03
N ASN A 85 -32.11 -27.85 -5.92
CA ASN A 85 -32.31 -29.23 -6.38
C ASN A 85 -32.75 -30.20 -5.26
N SER A 86 -32.80 -29.78 -4.00
CA SER A 86 -33.19 -30.64 -2.88
C SER A 86 -33.81 -29.85 -1.73
N ASN A 87 -34.79 -30.43 -1.01
CA ASN A 87 -35.28 -29.93 0.28
C ASN A 87 -34.17 -30.06 1.34
N PHE A 88 -33.15 -29.21 1.25
CA PHE A 88 -31.91 -29.32 2.02
C PHE A 88 -32.00 -28.58 3.35
N ASN A 89 -32.10 -29.33 4.45
CA ASN A 89 -31.92 -28.78 5.80
C ASN A 89 -30.42 -28.55 6.07
N ALA A 90 -30.00 -27.29 6.07
CA ALA A 90 -28.62 -26.90 6.33
C ALA A 90 -28.31 -26.95 7.84
N ASN A 91 -27.72 -28.06 8.30
CA ASN A 91 -27.27 -28.20 9.69
C ASN A 91 -25.87 -27.60 9.93
N PHE A 92 -25.67 -27.15 11.18
CA PHE A 92 -24.49 -26.51 11.78
C PHE A 92 -23.14 -27.26 11.61
N LYS A 93 -23.16 -28.56 11.29
CA LYS A 93 -21.97 -29.37 10.91
C LYS A 93 -21.24 -28.84 9.68
N SER A 94 -21.89 -28.02 8.85
CA SER A 94 -21.29 -27.41 7.66
C SER A 94 -20.19 -26.39 7.99
N SER A 95 -20.35 -25.53 9.01
CA SER A 95 -19.42 -24.43 9.29
C SER A 95 -17.99 -24.86 9.62
N PHE A 96 -17.81 -25.95 10.36
CA PHE A 96 -16.47 -26.48 10.67
C PHE A 96 -15.78 -27.07 9.43
N GLN A 97 -16.54 -27.76 8.59
CA GLN A 97 -16.02 -28.34 7.36
C GLN A 97 -15.65 -27.26 6.33
N LEU A 98 -16.37 -26.14 6.33
CA LEU A 98 -16.03 -24.93 5.55
C LEU A 98 -14.70 -24.33 6.00
N LEU A 99 -14.52 -24.16 7.31
CA LEU A 99 -13.28 -23.64 7.88
C LEU A 99 -12.08 -24.55 7.58
N HIS A 100 -12.27 -25.87 7.70
CA HIS A 100 -11.22 -26.85 7.39
C HIS A 100 -10.82 -26.82 5.91
N CYS A 101 -11.79 -26.84 4.99
CA CYS A 101 -11.54 -26.74 3.56
C CYS A 101 -10.81 -25.43 3.20
N TYR A 102 -11.20 -24.32 3.83
CA TYR A 102 -10.51 -23.05 3.68
C TYR A 102 -9.05 -23.12 4.16
N ILE A 103 -8.80 -23.61 5.37
CA ILE A 103 -7.44 -23.74 5.92
C ILE A 103 -6.57 -24.63 5.03
N VAL A 104 -7.09 -25.76 4.56
CA VAL A 104 -6.35 -26.67 3.66
C VAL A 104 -6.03 -25.98 2.34
N THR A 105 -6.97 -25.26 1.75
CA THR A 105 -6.75 -24.57 0.47
C THR A 105 -5.81 -23.38 0.62
N LEU A 106 -5.88 -22.69 1.76
CA LEU A 106 -4.99 -21.62 2.17
C LEU A 106 -3.56 -22.16 2.30
N LEU A 107 -3.37 -23.26 3.02
CA LEU A 107 -2.08 -23.94 3.17
C LEU A 107 -1.51 -24.38 1.83
N HIS A 108 -2.32 -24.86 0.87
CA HIS A 108 -1.81 -25.25 -0.45
C HIS A 108 -1.64 -24.07 -1.43
N SER A 109 -1.92 -22.84 -1.00
CA SER A 109 -1.87 -21.68 -1.88
C SER A 109 -0.43 -21.26 -2.17
N PRO A 110 -0.04 -21.06 -3.44
CA PRO A 110 1.28 -20.53 -3.78
C PRO A 110 1.53 -19.14 -3.17
N ILE A 111 0.48 -18.42 -2.80
CA ILE A 111 0.54 -17.08 -2.22
C ILE A 111 1.31 -17.08 -0.90
N ILE A 112 1.08 -18.08 -0.04
CA ILE A 112 1.73 -18.16 1.28
C ILE A 112 3.21 -18.45 1.16
N TYR A 113 3.58 -19.33 0.24
CA TYR A 113 4.97 -19.77 0.13
C TYR A 113 5.81 -18.85 -0.74
N ILE A 114 5.29 -18.37 -1.87
CA ILE A 114 6.09 -17.64 -2.86
C ILE A 114 6.14 -16.14 -2.53
N SER A 115 5.03 -15.51 -2.15
CA SER A 115 4.99 -14.05 -1.91
C SER A 115 6.02 -13.53 -0.89
N PRO A 116 6.29 -14.23 0.25
CA PRO A 116 7.28 -13.75 1.21
C PRO A 116 8.73 -14.03 0.82
N LEU A 117 9.01 -14.85 -0.21
CA LEU A 117 10.39 -15.25 -0.54
C LEU A 117 11.28 -14.06 -0.87
N GLY A 118 10.76 -13.01 -1.52
CA GLY A 118 11.54 -11.81 -1.83
C GLY A 118 12.10 -11.15 -0.58
N LEU A 119 11.26 -10.99 0.44
CA LEU A 119 11.69 -10.47 1.74
C LEU A 119 12.62 -11.46 2.46
N ILE A 120 12.30 -12.76 2.45
CA ILE A 120 13.13 -13.79 3.10
C ILE A 120 14.54 -13.82 2.50
N PHE A 121 14.68 -13.79 1.17
CA PHE A 121 15.98 -13.74 0.51
C PHE A 121 16.76 -12.47 0.87
N TYR A 122 16.08 -11.33 0.96
CA TYR A 122 16.71 -10.10 1.44
C TYR A 122 17.19 -10.22 2.90
N MET A 123 16.39 -10.83 3.79
CA MET A 123 16.77 -11.07 5.18
C MET A 123 17.97 -12.03 5.29
N ILE A 124 18.00 -13.09 4.48
CA ILE A 124 19.15 -14.01 4.41
C ILE A 124 20.40 -13.26 3.94
N TYR A 125 20.29 -12.43 2.90
CA TYR A 125 21.40 -11.59 2.44
C TYR A 125 21.93 -10.70 3.57
N LEU A 126 21.04 -10.05 4.33
CA LEU A 126 21.43 -9.21 5.46
C LEU A 126 22.12 -10.01 6.57
N GLN A 127 21.65 -11.22 6.86
CA GLN A 127 22.30 -12.09 7.83
C GLN A 127 23.71 -12.48 7.38
N LEU A 128 23.90 -12.83 6.11
CA LEU A 128 25.19 -13.26 5.59
C LEU A 128 26.21 -12.10 5.55
N GLN A 129 25.75 -10.89 5.23
CA GLN A 129 26.64 -9.73 5.05
C GLN A 129 26.87 -8.93 6.33
N PHE A 130 25.85 -8.80 7.18
CA PHE A 130 25.86 -7.91 8.35
C PHE A 130 25.62 -8.64 9.68
N GLY A 131 25.32 -9.94 9.65
CA GLY A 131 25.05 -10.72 10.86
C GLY A 131 23.68 -10.48 11.51
N ASP A 132 22.78 -9.75 10.83
CA ASP A 132 21.47 -9.36 11.36
C ASP A 132 20.36 -9.47 10.29
N PHE A 133 19.44 -10.44 10.44
CA PHE A 133 18.27 -10.62 9.58
C PHE A 133 17.36 -9.38 9.48
N LEU A 134 17.31 -8.55 10.52
CA LEU A 134 16.43 -7.39 10.65
C LEU A 134 17.20 -6.07 10.55
N TYR A 135 18.38 -6.08 9.92
CA TYR A 135 19.21 -4.88 9.77
C TYR A 135 18.44 -3.69 9.16
N PHE A 136 17.51 -3.93 8.23
CA PHE A 136 16.66 -2.88 7.64
C PHE A 136 15.77 -2.14 8.65
N TRP A 137 15.47 -2.78 9.79
CA TRP A 137 14.70 -2.22 10.89
C TRP A 137 15.62 -1.56 11.91
N HIS A 138 16.68 -2.25 12.34
CA HIS A 138 17.64 -1.71 13.32
C HIS A 138 18.46 -0.52 12.79
N ALA A 139 18.61 -0.38 11.48
CA ALA A 139 19.30 0.76 10.86
C ALA A 139 18.43 2.03 10.75
N GLN A 140 17.11 1.97 11.02
CA GLN A 140 16.23 3.14 10.89
C GLN A 140 16.66 4.35 11.74
N PRO A 141 17.07 4.20 13.02
CA PRO A 141 17.51 5.33 13.84
C PRO A 141 18.81 5.97 13.34
N ILE A 142 19.68 5.18 12.71
CA ILE A 142 21.01 5.61 12.26
C ILE A 142 20.91 6.49 11.00
N PHE A 143 19.85 6.31 10.20
CA PHE A 143 19.65 7.02 8.93
C PHE A 143 19.36 8.54 9.10
N GLY A 144 19.09 9.02 10.31
CA GLY A 144 18.93 10.46 10.58
C GLY A 144 17.56 11.06 10.22
N ALA A 145 16.57 10.23 9.87
CA ALA A 145 15.19 10.66 9.58
C ALA A 145 14.26 10.66 10.82
N GLU A 146 14.83 10.68 12.02
CA GLU A 146 14.12 10.53 13.31
C GLU A 146 13.13 9.35 13.34
N ARG A 147 13.51 8.24 12.70
CA ARG A 147 12.73 7.01 12.70
C ARG A 147 13.13 6.15 13.90
N SER A 148 12.13 5.62 14.58
CA SER A 148 12.30 4.61 15.61
C SER A 148 12.55 3.24 14.99
N GLY A 149 13.56 2.55 15.52
CA GLY A 149 13.85 1.13 15.26
C GLY A 149 13.65 0.26 16.51
N THR A 150 13.15 0.81 17.61
CA THR A 150 12.99 0.11 18.90
C THR A 150 11.56 0.11 19.42
N ALA A 151 10.79 1.16 19.10
CA ALA A 151 9.41 1.30 19.52
C ALA A 151 8.47 1.59 18.34
N ILE A 152 7.24 1.09 18.44
CA ILE A 152 6.13 1.46 17.56
C ILE A 152 5.55 2.77 18.06
N ILE A 153 5.54 3.81 17.23
CA ILE A 153 5.01 5.14 17.55
C ILE A 153 3.66 5.29 16.86
N LEU A 154 2.60 5.54 17.64
CA LEU A 154 1.24 5.60 17.09
C LEU A 154 0.96 6.94 16.39
N LEU A 155 0.03 6.91 15.44
CA LEU A 155 -0.31 8.07 14.61
C LEU A 155 -0.65 9.36 15.38
N PRO A 156 -1.37 9.34 16.54
CA PRO A 156 -1.59 10.56 17.31
C PRO A 156 -0.29 11.22 17.80
N GLN A 157 0.72 10.43 18.16
CA GLN A 157 2.03 10.93 18.58
C GLN A 157 2.80 11.52 17.39
N VAL A 158 2.70 10.88 16.22
CA VAL A 158 3.27 11.41 14.97
C VAL A 158 2.64 12.75 14.64
N ILE A 159 1.30 12.84 14.64
CA ILE A 159 0.58 14.09 14.39
C ILE A 159 1.01 15.18 15.36
N TRP A 160 1.08 14.87 16.67
CA TRP A 160 1.54 15.82 17.68
C TRP A 160 2.96 16.32 17.41
N ARG A 161 3.86 15.45 16.96
CA ARG A 161 5.23 15.84 16.60
C ARG A 161 5.25 16.85 15.45
N TYR A 162 4.45 16.64 14.41
CA TYR A 162 4.35 17.59 13.28
C TYR A 162 3.73 18.93 13.72
N LEU A 163 2.74 18.93 14.61
CA LEU A 163 2.21 20.17 15.19
C LEU A 163 3.29 20.96 15.95
N LYS A 164 4.17 20.27 16.69
CA LYS A 164 5.33 20.93 17.33
C LYS A 164 6.29 21.51 16.30
N ILE A 165 6.60 20.79 15.23
CA ILE A 165 7.44 21.29 14.13
C ILE A 165 6.86 22.58 13.54
N PHE A 166 5.54 22.62 13.30
CA PHE A 166 4.88 23.81 12.76
C PHE A 166 4.91 25.00 13.73
N ALA A 167 4.97 24.75 15.04
CA ALA A 167 5.06 25.79 16.05
C ALA A 167 6.50 26.28 16.30
N SER A 168 7.52 25.47 16.01
CA SER A 168 8.91 25.78 16.36
C SER A 168 9.81 26.13 15.17
N VAL A 169 9.48 25.70 13.96
CA VAL A 169 10.31 25.90 12.76
C VAL A 169 9.84 27.12 11.97
N SER A 170 10.79 27.95 11.53
CA SER A 170 10.51 29.15 10.74
C SER A 170 9.94 28.82 9.37
N ILE A 171 8.83 29.48 9.01
CA ILE A 171 8.14 29.36 7.71
C ILE A 171 9.01 29.73 6.50
N TYR A 172 10.12 30.45 6.71
CA TYR A 172 11.02 30.87 5.63
C TYR A 172 12.07 29.81 5.27
N THR A 173 12.01 28.63 5.89
CA THR A 173 12.98 27.55 5.69
C THR A 173 12.34 26.33 5.03
N GLU A 174 13.13 25.59 4.25
CA GLU A 174 12.70 24.31 3.66
C GLU A 174 12.33 23.27 4.74
N ALA A 175 12.99 23.35 5.89
CA ALA A 175 12.70 22.53 7.06
C ALA A 175 11.25 22.69 7.59
N PHE A 176 10.55 23.78 7.23
CA PHE A 176 9.12 23.93 7.52
C PHE A 176 8.24 23.30 6.43
N TRP A 177 8.53 23.58 5.16
CA TRP A 177 7.64 23.20 4.06
C TRP A 177 7.68 21.71 3.72
N ILE A 178 8.80 21.03 3.92
CA ILE A 178 8.90 19.57 3.70
C ILE A 178 7.94 18.82 4.64
N PRO A 179 7.97 19.03 5.97
CA PRO A 179 6.99 18.45 6.89
C PRO A 179 5.54 18.82 6.56
N VAL A 180 5.27 20.02 6.04
CA VAL A 180 3.92 20.42 5.61
C VAL A 180 3.44 19.54 4.45
N ILE A 181 4.27 19.31 3.43
CA ILE A 181 3.94 18.44 2.30
C ILE A 181 3.72 17.00 2.78
N GLU A 182 4.60 16.48 3.62
CA GLU A 182 4.49 15.13 4.20
C GLU A 182 3.21 14.96 5.02
N PHE A 183 2.88 15.94 5.85
CA PHE A 183 1.71 15.92 6.71
C PHE A 183 0.40 15.99 5.92
N ILE A 184 0.28 16.97 5.00
CA ILE A 184 -0.91 17.16 4.18
C ILE A 184 -1.12 15.96 3.26
N SER A 185 -0.06 15.46 2.62
CA SER A 185 -0.17 14.27 1.75
C SER A 185 -0.58 13.03 2.56
N SER A 186 -0.02 12.82 3.75
CA SER A 186 -0.36 11.67 4.61
C SER A 186 -1.81 11.69 5.08
N LEU A 187 -2.28 12.81 5.63
CA LEU A 187 -3.67 12.94 6.05
C LEU A 187 -4.63 12.89 4.85
N GLY A 188 -4.25 13.51 3.73
CA GLY A 188 -4.99 13.44 2.48
C GLY A 188 -5.13 12.01 1.96
N ALA A 189 -4.05 11.22 2.01
CA ALA A 189 -4.07 9.81 1.61
C ALA A 189 -5.00 8.98 2.50
N ILE A 190 -4.92 9.15 3.83
CA ILE A 190 -5.83 8.48 4.78
C ILE A 190 -7.28 8.84 4.46
N TYR A 191 -7.58 10.12 4.25
CA TYR A 191 -8.92 10.58 3.87
C TYR A 191 -9.40 9.96 2.54
N LEU A 192 -8.56 9.96 1.51
CA LEU A 192 -8.87 9.36 0.21
C LEU A 192 -9.07 7.83 0.29
N LEU A 193 -8.34 7.13 1.17
CA LEU A 193 -8.55 5.70 1.42
C LEU A 193 -9.87 5.42 2.15
N ILE A 194 -10.29 6.29 3.08
CA ILE A 194 -11.62 6.23 3.70
C ILE A 194 -12.70 6.44 2.63
N LEU A 195 -12.57 7.46 1.79
CA LEU A 195 -13.50 7.68 0.67
C LEU A 195 -13.51 6.49 -0.32
N SER A 196 -12.36 5.86 -0.56
CA SER A 196 -12.27 4.66 -1.41
C SER A 196 -13.07 3.50 -0.81
N HIS A 197 -13.09 3.36 0.52
CA HIS A 197 -13.95 2.40 1.21
C HIS A 197 -15.43 2.73 1.01
N MET A 198 -15.82 4.01 1.18
CA MET A 198 -17.20 4.48 0.99
C MET A 198 -17.70 4.27 -0.45
N LYS A 199 -16.82 4.45 -1.46
CA LYS A 199 -17.09 4.19 -2.87
C LYS A 199 -16.96 2.69 -3.26
N LYS A 200 -16.85 1.80 -2.27
CA LYS A 200 -16.80 0.34 -2.44
C LYS A 200 -15.67 -0.14 -3.39
N VAL A 201 -14.52 0.54 -3.35
CA VAL A 201 -13.32 0.06 -4.02
C VAL A 201 -12.96 -1.33 -3.48
N ARG A 202 -12.42 -2.20 -4.35
CA ARG A 202 -12.14 -3.60 -4.01
C ARG A 202 -11.27 -3.71 -2.76
N LEU A 203 -11.72 -4.50 -1.79
CA LEU A 203 -11.10 -4.58 -0.47
C LEU A 203 -9.65 -5.07 -0.48
N SER A 204 -9.25 -5.97 -1.39
CA SER A 204 -7.85 -6.39 -1.55
C SER A 204 -6.93 -5.21 -1.89
N TYR A 205 -7.40 -4.27 -2.72
CA TYR A 205 -6.64 -3.05 -3.06
C TYR A 205 -6.51 -2.13 -1.84
N LEU A 206 -7.57 -2.04 -1.04
CA LEU A 206 -7.59 -1.26 0.20
C LEU A 206 -6.68 -1.87 1.28
N ILE A 207 -6.69 -3.18 1.47
CA ILE A 207 -5.81 -3.87 2.45
C ILE A 207 -4.35 -3.53 2.15
N PHE A 208 -3.91 -3.72 0.90
CA PHE A 208 -2.56 -3.37 0.49
C PHE A 208 -2.24 -1.89 0.72
N SER A 209 -3.14 -1.00 0.32
CA SER A 209 -2.92 0.45 0.37
C SER A 209 -2.91 0.99 1.79
N TRP A 210 -3.80 0.49 2.66
CA TRP A 210 -3.80 0.84 4.09
C TRP A 210 -2.52 0.41 4.77
N LEU A 211 -2.05 -0.82 4.53
CA LEU A 211 -0.78 -1.28 5.10
C LEU A 211 0.40 -0.46 4.57
N THR A 212 0.41 -0.16 3.27
CA THR A 212 1.46 0.66 2.64
C THR A 212 1.51 2.08 3.19
N VAL A 213 0.36 2.66 3.55
CA VAL A 213 0.29 4.02 4.10
C VAL A 213 0.50 4.05 5.61
N ILE A 214 -0.08 3.12 6.37
CA ILE A 214 -0.05 3.20 7.84
C ILE A 214 1.25 2.66 8.42
N VAL A 215 1.74 1.51 7.95
CA VAL A 215 2.90 0.85 8.60
C VAL A 215 4.16 1.72 8.62
N PRO A 216 4.54 2.43 7.54
CA PRO A 216 5.72 3.30 7.59
C PRO A 216 5.59 4.45 8.62
N THR A 217 4.38 4.95 8.85
CA THR A 217 4.14 6.02 9.85
C THR A 217 4.41 5.57 11.27
N LEU A 218 4.35 4.26 11.53
CA LEU A 218 4.58 3.67 12.85
C LEU A 218 6.04 3.75 13.30
N THR A 219 6.95 4.16 12.41
CA THR A 219 8.34 4.52 12.75
C THR A 219 8.44 5.89 13.42
N GLY A 220 7.35 6.64 13.54
CA GLY A 220 7.29 7.91 14.26
C GLY A 220 7.28 9.16 13.40
N THR A 221 7.33 9.03 12.07
CA THR A 221 7.49 10.14 11.13
C THR A 221 6.59 10.00 9.90
N PHE A 222 6.21 11.13 9.28
CA PHE A 222 5.70 11.16 7.90
C PHE A 222 6.81 11.33 6.86
N SER A 223 8.08 11.28 7.28
CA SER A 223 9.22 11.37 6.38
C SER A 223 9.15 10.33 5.26
N SER A 224 9.22 10.80 4.02
CA SER A 224 9.07 10.01 2.80
C SER A 224 7.70 9.39 2.53
N MET A 225 6.68 9.70 3.33
CA MET A 225 5.30 9.26 3.08
C MET A 225 4.77 9.56 1.68
N PRO A 226 5.03 10.73 1.09
CA PRO A 226 4.57 10.99 -0.27
C PRO A 226 4.99 9.91 -1.28
N ARG A 227 6.17 9.30 -1.12
CA ARG A 227 6.65 8.16 -1.97
C ARG A 227 5.93 6.85 -1.73
N TYR A 228 5.42 6.60 -0.52
CA TYR A 228 4.59 5.42 -0.24
C TYR A 228 3.15 5.63 -0.75
N ILE A 229 2.65 6.86 -0.65
CA ILE A 229 1.28 7.23 -1.05
C ILE A 229 1.08 7.07 -2.55
N ILE A 230 2.07 7.41 -3.39
CA ILE A 230 1.91 7.26 -4.84
C ILE A 230 1.67 5.81 -5.29
N LEU A 231 2.01 4.83 -4.43
CA LEU A 231 1.84 3.40 -4.68
C LEU A 231 0.44 2.90 -4.26
N ALA A 232 -0.28 3.69 -3.45
CA ALA A 232 -1.64 3.40 -2.96
C ALA A 232 -2.70 3.71 -4.04
N PHE A 233 -2.73 2.92 -5.12
CA PHE A 233 -3.54 3.21 -6.30
C PHE A 233 -5.07 3.41 -6.12
N PRO A 234 -5.75 2.91 -5.06
CA PRO A 234 -7.14 3.25 -4.77
C PRO A 234 -7.41 4.76 -4.68
N ILE A 235 -6.42 5.56 -4.25
CA ILE A 235 -6.58 7.03 -4.20
C ILE A 235 -6.86 7.59 -5.61
N TYR A 236 -6.24 7.05 -6.66
CA TYR A 236 -6.48 7.47 -8.04
C TYR A 236 -7.82 6.96 -8.59
N ILE A 237 -8.32 5.84 -8.06
CA ILE A 237 -9.64 5.32 -8.40
C ILE A 237 -10.69 6.30 -7.87
N VAL A 238 -10.64 6.65 -6.58
CA VAL A 238 -11.66 7.52 -5.98
C VAL A 238 -11.64 8.93 -6.56
N LEU A 239 -10.46 9.50 -6.81
CA LEU A 239 -10.33 10.79 -7.51
C LEU A 239 -10.90 10.71 -8.94
N GLY A 240 -10.75 9.57 -9.60
CA GLY A 240 -11.36 9.30 -10.91
C GLY A 240 -12.89 9.18 -10.90
N LEU A 241 -13.47 8.80 -9.75
CA LEU A 241 -14.91 8.63 -9.54
C LEU A 241 -15.59 9.90 -9.03
N LEU A 242 -14.91 11.06 -9.05
CA LEU A 242 -15.52 12.35 -8.71
C LEU A 242 -16.56 12.74 -9.76
N ASP A 243 -17.80 12.92 -9.30
CA ASP A 243 -18.95 13.25 -10.13
C ASP A 243 -18.93 14.72 -10.59
N ASN A 244 -18.47 15.63 -9.72
CA ASN A 244 -18.37 17.06 -10.03
C ASN A 244 -17.16 17.35 -10.94
N LYS A 245 -17.44 17.66 -12.21
CA LYS A 245 -16.42 17.95 -13.23
C LYS A 245 -15.54 19.16 -12.87
N ILE A 246 -16.11 20.22 -12.28
CA ILE A 246 -15.37 21.43 -11.91
C ILE A 246 -14.33 21.09 -10.85
N VAL A 247 -14.77 20.42 -9.76
CA VAL A 247 -13.86 19.97 -8.69
C VAL A 247 -12.77 19.06 -9.25
N ARG A 248 -13.13 18.13 -10.14
CA ARG A 248 -12.18 17.21 -10.77
C ARG A 248 -11.12 17.95 -11.59
N TYR A 249 -11.50 18.93 -12.41
CA TYR A 249 -10.55 19.72 -13.20
C TYR A 249 -9.69 20.62 -12.33
N LEU A 250 -10.26 21.29 -11.32
CA LEU A 250 -9.50 22.08 -10.36
C LEU A 250 -8.44 21.23 -9.66
N LEU A 251 -8.81 20.03 -9.19
CA LEU A 251 -7.85 19.10 -8.58
C LEU A 251 -6.76 18.65 -9.55
N LEU A 252 -7.10 18.34 -10.81
CA LEU A 252 -6.10 17.97 -11.82
C LEU A 252 -5.13 19.10 -12.11
N ILE A 253 -5.62 20.34 -12.24
CA ILE A 253 -4.79 21.53 -12.46
C ILE A 253 -3.87 21.74 -11.26
N THR A 254 -4.41 21.67 -10.04
CA THR A 254 -3.59 21.78 -8.82
C THR A 254 -2.52 20.69 -8.76
N CYS A 255 -2.88 19.44 -9.05
CA CYS A 255 -1.92 18.33 -9.07
C CYS A 255 -0.82 18.55 -10.11
N TYR A 256 -1.17 19.02 -11.30
CA TYR A 256 -0.23 19.33 -12.37
C TYR A 256 0.72 20.48 -12.02
N LEU A 257 0.21 21.57 -11.45
CA LEU A 257 1.04 22.70 -11.00
C LEU A 257 2.02 22.28 -9.90
N LEU A 258 1.54 21.50 -8.92
CA LEU A 258 2.39 20.95 -7.87
C LEU A 258 3.43 19.98 -8.43
N LEU A 259 3.07 19.16 -9.42
CA LEU A 259 4.01 18.27 -10.10
C LEU A 259 5.15 19.05 -10.74
N ILE A 260 4.86 20.14 -11.45
CA ILE A 260 5.89 21.02 -12.03
C ILE A 260 6.77 21.60 -10.92
N ALA A 261 6.17 22.19 -9.89
CA ALA A 261 6.91 22.84 -8.81
C ALA A 261 7.84 21.87 -8.07
N LEU A 262 7.33 20.69 -7.68
CA LEU A 262 8.12 19.68 -6.98
C LEU A 262 9.20 19.07 -7.87
N THR A 263 8.94 18.91 -9.17
CA THR A 263 9.96 18.43 -10.12
C THR A 263 11.10 19.44 -10.26
N ILE A 264 10.80 20.75 -10.32
CA ILE A 264 11.82 21.81 -10.36
C ILE A 264 12.67 21.79 -9.09
N LEU A 265 12.04 21.69 -7.91
CA LEU A 265 12.76 21.61 -6.64
C LEU A 265 13.65 20.36 -6.58
N PHE A 266 13.11 19.20 -6.93
CA PHE A 266 13.83 17.93 -6.93
C PHE A 266 15.04 17.95 -7.88
N THR A 267 14.88 18.46 -9.10
CA THR A 267 15.97 18.54 -10.09
C THR A 267 17.05 19.55 -9.72
N ARG A 268 16.73 20.51 -8.85
CA ARG A 268 17.69 21.46 -8.27
C ARG A 268 18.40 20.93 -7.02
N GLY A 269 18.11 19.70 -6.60
CA GLY A 269 18.72 19.05 -5.44
C GLY A 269 18.05 19.37 -4.10
N HIS A 270 16.88 20.01 -4.10
CA HIS A 270 16.11 20.22 -2.88
C HIS A 270 15.43 18.91 -2.45
N TRP A 271 15.37 18.69 -1.14
CA TRP A 271 14.57 17.62 -0.57
C TRP A 271 13.09 17.96 -0.69
N VAL A 272 12.29 17.04 -1.24
CA VAL A 272 10.85 17.23 -1.48
C VAL A 272 9.99 16.13 -0.86
N SER A 273 10.63 15.10 -0.30
CA SER A 273 10.02 13.97 0.42
C SER A 273 11.11 13.07 0.98
#